data_AF-A0A1G9IGT4-F1
#
_entry.id   AF-A0A1G9IGT4-F1
#
_cell.length_a   1.000
_cell.length_b   1.000
_cell.length_c   1.000
_cell.angle_alpha   90.00
_cell.angle_beta   90.00
_cell.angle_gamma   90.00
#
_symmetry.space_group_name_H-M   'P 1'
#
loop_
_entity.id
_entity.type
_entity.pdbx_description
1 polymer ?
#
loop_
_entity_poly.entity_id
_entity_poly.type
_entity_poly.pdbx_seq_one_letter_code
_entity_poly.pdbx_strand_id
1 'polypeptide(L)'
;MNQAFWKYYLDLTKFNVAISLLLAFVIGPTSGIFSFLSTGMVLSLIAYSLFHGNEYYLYYNLGLTRVRLVLTSYLVNSCIAILAGAFFAI
;
A
#
# COMPACT_ATOMS: atom_id res chain seq x y z
N MET A 1 -12.12 9.64 12.49
CA MET A 1 -11.45 8.33 12.27
C MET A 1 -11.19 8.04 10.79
N ASN A 2 -12.19 8.11 9.89
CA ASN A 2 -11.99 7.75 8.48
C ASN A 2 -10.96 8.61 7.73
N GLN A 3 -10.86 9.91 8.03
CA GLN A 3 -9.90 10.79 7.37
C GLN A 3 -8.43 10.45 7.68
N ALA A 4 -8.15 10.06 8.93
CA ALA A 4 -6.80 9.64 9.35
C ALA A 4 -6.38 8.35 8.65
N PHE A 5 -7.29 7.38 8.57
CA PHE A 5 -7.06 6.15 7.81
C PHE A 5 -6.84 6.46 6.32
N TRP A 6 -7.65 7.33 5.74
CA TRP A 6 -7.54 7.68 4.32
C TRP A 6 -6.21 8.35 4.00
N LYS A 7 -5.72 9.22 4.88
CA LYS A 7 -4.39 9.82 4.75
C LYS A 7 -3.29 8.74 4.76
N TYR A 8 -3.29 7.88 5.77
CA TYR A 8 -2.36 6.75 5.87
C TYR A 8 -2.38 5.89 4.59
N TYR A 9 -3.58 5.53 4.15
CA TYR A 9 -3.77 4.70 2.96
C TYR A 9 -3.21 5.37 1.70
N LEU A 10 -3.50 6.65 1.47
CA LEU A 10 -2.97 7.38 0.31
C LEU A 10 -1.46 7.45 0.33
N ASP A 11 -0.86 7.76 1.49
CA ASP A 11 0.59 7.90 1.59
C ASP A 11 1.30 6.56 1.42
N LEU A 12 0.78 5.49 2.01
CA LEU A 12 1.27 4.13 1.79
C LEU A 12 1.16 3.71 0.31
N THR A 13 0.01 3.94 -0.31
CA THR A 13 -0.27 3.51 -1.68
C THR A 13 0.53 4.31 -2.70
N LYS A 14 0.86 5.58 -2.46
CA LYS A 14 1.81 6.34 -3.29
C LYS A 14 3.17 5.64 -3.38
N PHE A 15 3.71 5.20 -2.23
CA PHE A 15 4.96 4.43 -2.23
C PHE A 15 4.80 3.11 -2.99
N ASN A 16 3.68 2.41 -2.78
CA ASN A 16 3.43 1.12 -3.42
C ASN A 16 3.34 1.23 -4.94
N VAL A 17 2.61 2.22 -5.44
CA VAL A 17 2.51 2.51 -6.87
C VAL A 17 3.87 2.88 -7.44
N ALA A 18 4.64 3.74 -6.77
CA ALA A 18 5.98 4.13 -7.24
C ALA A 18 6.92 2.92 -7.36
N ILE A 19 6.98 2.07 -6.34
CA ILE A 19 7.81 0.85 -6.34
C ILE A 19 7.35 -0.14 -7.40
N SER A 20 6.04 -0.37 -7.50
CA SER A 20 5.46 -1.30 -8.46
C SER A 20 5.69 -0.85 -9.90
N LEU A 21 5.61 0.46 -10.16
CA LEU A 21 5.83 1.05 -11.48
C LEU A 21 7.31 0.99 -11.87
N LEU A 22 8.22 1.22 -10.92
CA LEU A 22 9.66 1.00 -11.13
C LEU A 22 9.97 -0.47 -11.49
N LEU A 23 9.38 -1.43 -10.77
CA LEU A 23 9.57 -2.85 -11.06
C LEU A 23 8.95 -3.26 -12.41
N ALA A 24 7.78 -2.70 -12.74
CA ALA A 24 7.16 -2.88 -14.05
C ALA A 24 8.09 -2.43 -15.19
N PHE A 25 8.82 -1.34 -14.99
CA PHE A 25 9.73 -0.79 -15.99
C PHE A 25 11.04 -1.60 -16.12
N VAL A 26 11.58 -2.10 -15.01
CA VAL A 26 12.86 -2.81 -15.01
C VAL A 26 12.74 -4.27 -15.45
N ILE A 27 11.72 -4.99 -14.96
CA ILE A 27 11.57 -6.43 -15.17
C ILE A 27 10.48 -6.73 -16.20
N GLY A 28 9.41 -5.93 -16.21
CA GLY A 28 8.32 -6.03 -17.18
C GLY A 28 6.94 -5.84 -16.54
N PRO A 29 5.89 -5.61 -17.35
CA PRO A 29 4.57 -5.15 -16.88
C PRO A 29 3.90 -6.09 -15.87
N THR A 30 4.05 -7.40 -16.07
CA THR A 30 3.46 -8.43 -15.20
C THR A 30 4.06 -8.39 -13.80
N SER A 31 5.37 -8.15 -13.69
CA SER A 31 6.06 -8.08 -12.39
C SER A 31 5.61 -6.90 -11.54
N GLY A 32 5.20 -5.78 -12.16
CA GLY A 32 4.64 -4.63 -11.47
C GLY A 32 3.32 -4.95 -10.79
N ILE A 33 2.43 -5.69 -11.47
CA ILE A 33 1.14 -6.12 -10.93
C ILE A 33 1.35 -7.06 -9.75
N PHE A 34 2.23 -8.05 -9.89
CA PHE A 34 2.56 -8.97 -8.80
C PHE A 34 3.21 -8.25 -7.62
N SER A 35 4.07 -7.26 -7.88
CA SER A 35 4.75 -6.50 -6.84
C SER A 35 3.77 -5.66 -6.02
N PHE A 36 2.77 -5.04 -6.66
CA PHE A 36 1.78 -4.20 -5.99
C PHE A 36 1.08 -4.89 -4.80
N LEU A 37 0.83 -6.20 -4.92
CA LEU A 37 0.18 -7.00 -3.88
C LEU A 37 1.16 -7.66 -2.91
N SER A 38 2.44 -7.80 -3.29
CA SER A 38 3.43 -8.57 -2.54
C SER A 38 4.60 -7.68 -2.08
N THR A 39 5.71 -7.70 -2.82
CA THR A 39 6.97 -7.06 -2.47
C THR A 39 6.86 -5.53 -2.40
N GLY A 40 6.07 -4.93 -3.29
CA GLY A 40 5.78 -3.50 -3.31
C GLY A 40 5.13 -3.05 -2.01
N MET A 41 4.14 -3.80 -1.51
CA MET A 41 3.48 -3.51 -0.24
C MET A 41 4.46 -3.53 0.94
N VAL A 42 5.32 -4.55 1.01
CA VAL A 42 6.34 -4.67 2.08
C VAL A 42 7.32 -3.51 2.03
N LEU A 43 7.84 -3.20 0.84
CA LEU A 43 8.77 -2.08 0.63
C LEU A 43 8.10 -0.73 0.96
N SER A 44 6.81 -0.58 0.67
CA SER A 44 6.01 0.61 1.01
C SER A 44 5.87 0.78 2.51
N LEU A 45 5.67 -0.30 3.25
CA LEU A 45 5.59 -0.26 4.71
C LEU A 45 6.92 0.16 5.34
N ILE A 46 8.03 -0.31 4.77
CA ILE A 46 9.38 0.10 5.18
C ILE A 46 9.58 1.59 4.88
N ALA A 47 9.32 2.03 3.65
CA ALA A 47 9.42 3.43 3.24
C ALA A 47 8.56 4.34 4.13
N TYR A 48 7.30 3.97 4.36
CA TYR A 48 6.40 4.71 5.24
C TYR A 48 6.94 4.76 6.68
N SER A 49 7.51 3.68 7.20
CA SER A 49 8.11 3.69 8.54
C SER A 49 9.34 4.58 8.65
N LEU A 50 10.13 4.73 7.58
CA LEU A 50 11.30 5.59 7.54
C LEU A 50 10.93 7.07 7.46
N PHE A 51 9.97 7.44 6.60
CA PHE A 51 9.61 8.84 6.37
C PHE A 51 8.49 9.37 7.29
N HIS A 52 7.54 8.51 7.66
CA HIS A 52 6.33 8.86 8.42
C HIS A 52 6.21 8.07 9.73
N GLY A 53 7.32 7.51 10.24
CA GLY A 53 7.34 6.72 11.47
C GLY A 53 6.71 7.45 12.67
N ASN A 54 6.89 8.77 12.76
CA ASN A 54 6.34 9.57 13.84
C ASN A 54 4.80 9.68 13.80
N GLU A 55 4.17 9.51 12.63
CA GLU A 55 2.72 9.53 12.51
C GLU A 55 2.06 8.31 13.17
N TYR A 56 2.79 7.21 13.39
CA TYR A 56 2.26 6.04 14.10
C TYR A 56 1.81 6.37 15.52
N TYR A 57 2.49 7.29 16.21
CA TYR A 57 2.07 7.74 17.54
C TYR A 57 0.73 8.51 17.48
N LEU A 58 0.54 9.31 16.44
CA LEU A 58 -0.73 10.03 16.23
C LEU A 58 -1.87 9.05 15.96
N TYR A 59 -1.66 8.04 15.12
CA TYR A 59 -2.69 7.02 14.87
C TYR A 59 -2.99 6.18 16.12
N TYR A 60 -1.96 5.87 16.92
CA TYR A 60 -2.15 5.15 18.19
C TYR A 60 -2.99 5.96 19.19
N ASN A 61 -2.74 7.27 19.32
CA ASN A 61 -3.55 8.16 20.17
C ASN A 61 -5.01 8.27 19.71
N LEU A 62 -5.27 8.03 18.42
CA LEU A 62 -6.62 7.96 17.85
C LEU A 62 -7.27 6.56 17.99
N GLY A 63 -6.62 5.62 18.70
CA GLY A 63 -7.10 4.25 18.90
C GLY A 63 -6.89 3.32 17.69
N LEU A 64 -6.09 3.73 16.69
CA LEU A 64 -5.78 2.91 15.53
C LEU A 64 -4.44 2.20 15.75
N THR A 65 -4.49 0.86 15.80
CA THR A 65 -3.27 0.05 15.92
C THR A 65 -2.56 -0.07 14.57
N ARG A 66 -1.23 -0.17 14.59
CA ARG A 66 -0.41 -0.38 13.39
C ARG A 66 -0.88 -1.58 12.57
N VAL A 67 -1.19 -2.70 13.24
CA VAL A 67 -1.69 -3.91 12.58
C VAL A 67 -3.00 -3.64 11.85
N ARG A 68 -3.95 -2.94 12.48
CA ARG A 68 -5.24 -2.62 11.86
C ARG A 68 -5.07 -1.74 10.63
N LEU A 69 -4.19 -0.74 10.67
CA LEU A 69 -3.88 0.13 9.53
C LEU A 69 -3.33 -0.67 8.34
N VAL A 70 -2.35 -1.54 8.60
CA VAL A 70 -1.70 -2.36 7.57
C VAL A 70 -2.68 -3.36 6.97
N LEU A 71 -3.40 -4.11 7.81
CA LEU A 71 -4.32 -5.17 7.36
C LEU A 71 -5.48 -4.58 6.56
N THR A 72 -6.04 -3.44 7.00
CA THR A 72 -7.10 -2.75 6.25
C THR A 72 -6.58 -2.22 4.91
N SER A 73 -5.38 -1.64 4.87
CA SER A 73 -4.78 -1.15 3.61
C SER A 73 -4.46 -2.29 2.65
N TYR A 74 -4.01 -3.44 3.17
CA TYR A 74 -3.79 -4.65 2.39
C TYR A 74 -5.07 -5.18 1.77
N LEU A 75 -6.18 -5.20 2.52
CA LEU A 75 -7.48 -5.61 2.01
C LEU A 75 -7.97 -4.69 0.89
N VAL A 76 -7.81 -3.37 1.04
CA VAL A 76 -8.19 -2.42 0.00
C VAL A 76 -7.32 -2.59 -1.26
N ASN A 77 -6.01 -2.71 -1.11
CA ASN A 77 -5.10 -2.96 -2.25
C ASN A 77 -5.38 -4.30 -2.93
N SER A 78 -5.73 -5.34 -2.17
CA SER A 78 -6.12 -6.64 -2.72
C SER A 78 -7.41 -6.55 -3.54
N CYS A 79 -8.41 -5.83 -3.04
CA CYS A 79 -9.66 -5.61 -3.76
C CYS A 79 -9.42 -4.86 -5.09
N ILE A 80 -8.60 -3.82 -5.06
CA ILE A 80 -8.21 -3.06 -6.27
C ILE A 80 -7.46 -3.94 -7.25
N ALA A 81 -6.51 -4.76 -6.77
CA ALA A 81 -5.73 -5.61 -7.64
C ALA A 81 -6.56 -6.75 -8.25
N ILE A 82 -7.54 -7.30 -7.53
CA ILE A 82 -8.50 -8.27 -8.08
C ILE A 82 -9.35 -7.62 -9.17
N LEU A 83 -9.86 -6.40 -8.94
CA LEU A 83 -10.62 -5.66 -9.95
C LEU A 83 -9.78 -5.34 -11.19
N ALA A 84 -8.53 -4.91 -10.99
CA ALA A 84 -7.60 -4.65 -12.09
C ALA A 84 -7.28 -5.94 -12.87
N GLY A 85 -6.99 -7.04 -12.18
CA GLY A 85 -6.73 -8.35 -12.80
C GLY A 85 -7.94 -8.87 -13.59
N ALA A 86 -9.16 -8.70 -13.06
CA ALA A 86 -10.39 -9.06 -13.75
C ALA A 86 -10.60 -8.24 -15.03
N PHE A 87 -10.22 -6.96 -15.04
CA PHE A 87 -10.28 -6.11 -16.24
C PHE A 87 -9.28 -6.56 -17.33
N PHE A 88 -8.08 -7.00 -16.95
CA PHE A 88 -7.10 -7.54 -17.90
C PHE A 88 -7.42 -8.95 -18.40
N ALA A 89 -8.32 -9.68 -17.73
CA ALA A 89 -8.73 -11.02 -18.11
C ALA A 89 -9.92 -11.06 -19.09
N ILE A 90 -10.53 -9.91 -19.39
CA ILE A 90 -11.57 -9.69 -20.40
C ILE A 90 -10.92 -9.22 -21.70
#